data_AF-A0A0R3T1G2-F1
#
_entry.id   AF-A0A0R3T1G2-F1
#
_cell.length_a   1.000
_cell.length_b   1.000
_cell.length_c   1.000
_cell.angle_alpha   90.00
_cell.angle_beta   90.00
_cell.angle_gamma   90.00
#
_symmetry.space_group_name_H-M   'P 1'
#
loop_
_entity.id
_entity.type
_entity.pdbx_description
1 polymer ?
#
loop_
_entity_poly.entity_id
_entity_poly.type
_entity_poly.pdbx_seq_one_letter_code
_entity_poly.pdbx_strand_id
1 'polypeptide(L)'
;MAGEQQAETNATAQHFRTENERLQKEMAELQHTISGLKTEVSRLESLEDNNRSLQEQLGRHADRLSEAHALARRYEERIQVLKNELNEKTIELNGKLDKSVTKNLLISCMKLPPSKRPDAFRSLGSVLNFTAEDYNLLGFDEPVATNWKDLFWRPGTPNNRENPKSEHSFVEMLASFLEKESAPPTQIRLPTDYLRANSTSGGIMKPGTTEVVPDAQRERMHSISSVQHRQNEQSAVVPASLPQRKPSPFKNPLLSGLSSIKPSSDVL
;
A
#
# COMPACT_ATOMS: atom_id res chain seq x y z
N MET A 1 -50.64 34.71 -85.13
CA MET A 1 -50.02 33.37 -85.13
C MET A 1 -48.50 33.40 -84.95
N ALA A 2 -47.72 34.23 -85.65
CA ALA A 2 -46.25 34.24 -85.46
C ALA A 2 -45.77 34.67 -84.04
N GLY A 3 -46.46 35.60 -83.39
CA GLY A 3 -46.10 36.04 -82.03
C GLY A 3 -46.39 35.02 -80.93
N GLU A 4 -47.33 34.12 -81.14
CA GLU A 4 -47.76 33.11 -80.16
C GLU A 4 -46.74 31.95 -80.09
N GLN A 5 -46.29 31.45 -81.25
CA GLN A 5 -45.21 30.46 -81.31
C GLN A 5 -43.88 30.98 -80.76
N GLN A 6 -43.60 32.28 -80.95
CA GLN A 6 -42.40 32.90 -80.37
C GLN A 6 -42.48 32.98 -78.84
N ALA A 7 -43.67 33.21 -78.28
CA ALA A 7 -43.88 33.24 -76.84
C ALA A 7 -43.77 31.86 -76.20
N GLU A 8 -44.32 30.83 -76.84
CA GLU A 8 -44.30 29.45 -76.35
C GLU A 8 -42.89 28.83 -76.40
N THR A 9 -42.13 29.10 -77.47
CA THR A 9 -40.71 28.71 -77.57
C THR A 9 -39.84 29.42 -76.53
N ASN A 10 -40.11 30.69 -76.23
CA ASN A 10 -39.41 31.40 -75.16
C ASN A 10 -39.78 30.86 -73.76
N ALA A 11 -41.06 30.55 -73.51
CA ALA A 11 -41.50 30.00 -72.23
C ALA A 11 -40.89 28.61 -71.96
N THR A 12 -40.86 27.74 -72.96
CA THR A 12 -40.21 26.42 -72.87
C THR A 12 -38.70 26.56 -72.67
N ALA A 13 -38.04 27.47 -73.39
CA ALA A 13 -36.62 27.75 -73.19
C ALA A 13 -36.29 28.27 -71.78
N GLN A 14 -37.16 29.11 -71.20
CA GLN A 14 -37.01 29.58 -69.81
C GLN A 14 -37.18 28.43 -68.82
N HIS A 15 -38.18 27.56 -69.00
CA HIS A 15 -38.39 26.39 -68.15
C HIS A 15 -37.17 25.44 -68.15
N PHE A 16 -36.59 25.17 -69.33
CA PHE A 16 -35.38 24.34 -69.41
C PHE A 16 -34.17 24.99 -68.75
N ARG A 17 -34.06 26.33 -68.76
CA ARG A 17 -32.99 27.05 -68.05
C ARG A 17 -33.16 26.90 -66.54
N THR A 18 -34.36 27.13 -66.01
CA THR A 18 -34.63 27.01 -64.57
C THR A 18 -34.41 25.59 -64.06
N GLU A 19 -34.79 24.58 -64.84
CA GLU A 19 -34.58 23.18 -64.43
C GLU A 19 -33.10 22.79 -64.48
N ASN A 20 -32.34 23.28 -65.47
CA ASN A 20 -30.89 23.11 -65.49
C ASN A 20 -30.21 23.78 -64.29
N GLU A 21 -30.63 24.98 -63.92
CA GLU A 21 -30.10 25.66 -62.73
C GLU A 21 -30.43 24.89 -61.44
N ARG A 22 -31.64 24.32 -61.34
CA ARG A 22 -32.03 23.47 -60.20
C ARG A 22 -31.15 22.23 -60.11
N LEU A 23 -30.99 21.51 -61.23
CA LEU A 23 -30.17 20.30 -61.30
C LEU A 23 -28.69 20.59 -61.02
N GLN A 24 -28.16 21.73 -61.48
CA GLN A 24 -26.79 22.15 -61.18
C GLN A 24 -26.59 22.42 -59.69
N LYS A 25 -27.56 23.06 -59.02
CA LYS A 25 -27.51 23.28 -57.56
C LYS A 25 -27.54 21.96 -56.81
N GLU A 26 -28.43 21.05 -57.19
CA GLU A 26 -28.55 19.72 -56.59
C GLU A 26 -27.27 18.90 -56.78
N MET A 27 -26.67 18.94 -57.99
CA MET A 27 -25.36 18.32 -58.22
C MET A 27 -24.26 18.91 -57.36
N ALA A 28 -24.23 20.23 -57.17
CA ALA A 28 -23.23 20.89 -56.34
C ALA A 28 -23.39 20.51 -54.85
N GLU A 29 -24.63 20.45 -54.35
CA GLU A 29 -24.94 20.01 -52.99
C GLU A 29 -24.52 18.55 -52.77
N LEU A 30 -24.88 17.66 -53.69
CA LEU A 30 -24.49 16.25 -53.62
C LEU A 30 -22.96 16.09 -53.66
N GLN A 31 -22.26 16.83 -54.52
CA GLN A 31 -20.79 16.82 -54.55
C GLN A 31 -20.19 17.30 -53.22
N HIS A 32 -20.76 18.32 -52.60
CA HIS A 32 -20.34 18.79 -51.29
C HIS A 32 -20.59 17.74 -50.19
N THR A 33 -21.73 17.05 -50.22
CA THR A 33 -21.99 15.97 -49.26
C THR A 33 -21.03 14.79 -49.46
N ILE A 34 -20.75 14.41 -50.71
CA ILE A 34 -19.81 13.34 -51.03
C ILE A 34 -18.39 13.69 -50.57
N SER A 35 -17.94 14.94 -50.80
CA SER A 35 -16.62 15.37 -50.33
C SER A 35 -16.54 15.38 -48.81
N GLY A 36 -17.58 15.86 -48.12
CA GLY A 36 -17.68 15.82 -46.66
C GLY A 36 -17.63 14.38 -46.12
N LEU A 37 -18.44 13.47 -46.68
CA LEU A 37 -18.42 12.05 -46.31
C LEU A 37 -17.06 11.41 -46.56
N LYS A 38 -16.39 11.72 -47.67
CA LYS A 38 -15.05 11.21 -47.97
C LYS A 38 -14.04 11.66 -46.92
N THR A 39 -14.09 12.92 -46.50
CA THR A 39 -13.19 13.41 -45.43
C THR A 39 -13.47 12.71 -44.10
N GLU A 40 -14.73 12.43 -43.78
CA GLU A 40 -15.10 11.74 -42.55
C GLU A 40 -14.66 10.27 -42.57
N VAL A 41 -14.81 9.58 -43.70
CA VAL A 41 -14.30 8.21 -43.87
C VAL A 41 -12.78 8.18 -43.68
N SER A 42 -12.03 9.08 -44.33
CA SER A 42 -10.57 9.15 -44.12
C SER A 42 -10.18 9.47 -42.69
N ARG A 43 -10.99 10.27 -41.97
CA ARG A 43 -10.79 10.53 -40.54
C ARG A 43 -11.01 9.29 -39.70
N LEU A 44 -12.04 8.50 -40.01
CA LEU A 44 -12.34 7.24 -39.31
C LEU A 44 -11.28 6.17 -39.57
N GLU A 45 -10.80 6.04 -40.81
CA GLU A 45 -9.69 5.15 -41.16
C GLU A 45 -8.43 5.49 -40.35
N SER A 46 -8.06 6.77 -40.27
CA SER A 46 -6.93 7.21 -39.44
C SER A 46 -7.14 6.88 -37.96
N LEU A 47 -8.38 7.00 -37.45
CA LEU A 47 -8.68 6.65 -36.06
C LEU A 47 -8.59 5.14 -35.82
N GLU A 48 -9.01 4.32 -36.78
CA GLU A 48 -8.86 2.86 -36.74
C GLU A 48 -7.39 2.45 -36.71
N ASP A 49 -6.55 3.03 -37.58
CA ASP A 49 -5.11 2.78 -37.58
C ASP A 49 -4.45 3.14 -36.25
N ASN A 50 -4.83 4.28 -35.67
CA ASN A 50 -4.37 4.70 -34.35
C ASN A 50 -4.81 3.72 -33.26
N ASN A 51 -6.06 3.24 -33.31
CA ASN A 51 -6.59 2.28 -32.35
C ASN A 51 -5.82 0.95 -32.45
N ARG A 52 -5.57 0.45 -33.67
CA ARG A 52 -4.76 -0.74 -33.90
C ARG A 52 -3.35 -0.59 -33.34
N SER A 53 -2.69 0.54 -33.59
CA SER A 53 -1.36 0.83 -33.04
C SER A 53 -1.36 0.85 -31.51
N LEU A 54 -2.37 1.45 -30.89
CA LEU A 54 -2.55 1.46 -29.44
C LEU A 54 -2.78 0.06 -28.88
N GLN A 55 -3.57 -0.77 -29.56
CA GLN A 55 -3.83 -2.15 -29.16
C GLN A 55 -2.57 -3.00 -29.23
N GLU A 56 -1.74 -2.83 -30.25
CA GLU A 56 -0.42 -3.46 -30.35
C GLU A 56 0.53 -2.99 -29.24
N GLN A 57 0.50 -1.70 -28.89
CA GLN A 57 1.27 -1.17 -27.74
C GLN A 57 0.80 -1.77 -26.42
N LEU A 58 -0.51 -1.86 -26.21
CA LEU A 58 -1.10 -2.46 -25.01
C LEU A 58 -0.69 -3.93 -24.88
N GLY A 59 -0.72 -4.70 -25.98
CA GLY A 59 -0.22 -6.08 -26.00
C GLY A 59 1.25 -6.17 -25.57
N ARG A 60 2.12 -5.35 -26.16
CA ARG A 60 3.55 -5.29 -25.78
C ARG A 60 3.76 -4.93 -24.31
N HIS A 61 2.95 -4.02 -23.77
CA HIS A 61 3.03 -3.65 -22.36
C HIS A 61 2.53 -4.77 -21.44
N ALA A 62 1.46 -5.47 -21.82
CA ALA A 62 0.95 -6.63 -21.09
C ALA A 62 1.98 -7.76 -21.03
N ASP A 63 2.67 -8.04 -22.14
CA ASP A 63 3.72 -9.06 -22.19
C ASP A 63 4.90 -8.72 -21.27
N ARG A 64 5.37 -7.46 -21.32
CA ARG A 64 6.44 -6.97 -20.43
C ARG A 64 6.04 -7.03 -18.96
N LEU A 65 4.79 -6.70 -18.64
CA LEU A 65 4.28 -6.77 -17.28
C LEU A 65 4.21 -8.22 -16.79
N SER A 66 3.76 -9.14 -17.65
CA SER A 66 3.73 -10.57 -17.37
C SER A 66 5.13 -11.13 -17.10
N GLU A 67 6.12 -10.75 -17.91
CA GLU A 67 7.52 -11.13 -17.70
C GLU A 67 8.07 -10.58 -16.38
N ALA A 68 7.82 -9.29 -16.09
CA ALA A 68 8.24 -8.67 -14.84
C ALA A 68 7.62 -9.37 -13.62
N HIS A 69 6.34 -9.72 -13.68
CA HIS A 69 5.68 -10.50 -12.62
C HIS A 69 6.26 -11.92 -12.47
N ALA A 70 6.62 -12.57 -13.58
CA ALA A 70 7.28 -13.88 -13.54
C ALA A 70 8.66 -13.79 -12.87
N LEU A 71 9.44 -12.75 -13.18
CA LEU A 71 10.73 -12.50 -12.53
C LEU A 71 10.57 -12.17 -11.04
N ALA A 72 9.61 -11.32 -10.68
CA ALA A 72 9.32 -10.99 -9.29
C ALA A 72 9.01 -12.25 -8.47
N ARG A 73 8.16 -13.15 -8.99
CA ARG A 73 7.87 -14.44 -8.34
C ARG A 73 9.11 -15.29 -8.16
N ARG A 74 9.97 -15.40 -9.17
CA ARG A 74 11.24 -16.16 -9.06
C ARG A 74 12.17 -15.58 -7.98
N TYR A 75 12.27 -14.26 -7.89
CA TYR A 75 13.07 -13.63 -6.84
C TYR A 75 12.47 -13.84 -5.45
N GLU A 76 11.15 -13.78 -5.32
CA GLU A 76 10.45 -14.05 -4.07
C GLU A 76 10.67 -15.50 -3.60
N GLU A 77 10.53 -16.47 -4.50
CA GLU A 77 10.86 -17.88 -4.25
C GLU A 77 12.32 -18.04 -3.82
N ARG A 78 13.26 -17.38 -4.50
CA ARG A 78 14.69 -17.45 -4.15
C ARG A 78 14.97 -16.84 -2.79
N ILE A 79 14.34 -15.71 -2.46
CA ILE A 79 14.46 -15.07 -1.15
C ILE A 79 13.92 -16.00 -0.07
N GLN A 80 12.80 -16.68 -0.32
CA GLN A 80 12.22 -17.62 0.64
C GLN A 80 13.15 -18.81 0.90
N VAL A 81 13.75 -19.39 -0.15
CA VAL A 81 14.76 -20.46 -0.02
C VAL A 81 15.95 -20.00 0.81
N LEU A 82 16.51 -18.82 0.48
CA LEU A 82 17.67 -18.27 1.21
C LEU A 82 17.35 -17.97 2.68
N LYS A 83 16.14 -17.48 2.96
CA LYS A 83 15.67 -17.26 4.33
C LYS A 83 15.58 -18.57 5.11
N ASN A 84 15.08 -19.64 4.48
CA ASN A 84 14.99 -20.95 5.10
C ASN A 84 16.39 -21.53 5.38
N GLU A 85 17.31 -21.45 4.41
CA GLU A 85 18.70 -21.88 4.57
C GLU A 85 19.42 -21.10 5.69
N LEU A 86 19.19 -19.78 5.77
CA LEU A 86 19.73 -18.96 6.85
C LEU A 86 19.20 -19.44 8.20
N ASN A 87 17.88 -19.61 8.32
CA ASN A 87 17.26 -20.05 9.56
C ASN A 87 17.78 -21.43 10.00
N GLU A 88 17.91 -22.38 9.08
CA GLU A 88 18.50 -23.70 9.35
C GLU A 88 19.93 -23.57 9.90
N LYS A 89 20.78 -22.79 9.22
CA LYS A 89 22.17 -22.54 9.67
C LYS A 89 22.22 -21.82 11.01
N THR A 90 21.31 -20.89 11.28
CA THR A 90 21.22 -20.21 12.58
C THR A 90 20.84 -21.17 13.68
N ILE A 91 19.88 -22.07 13.44
CA ILE A 91 19.50 -23.13 14.41
C ILE A 91 20.69 -24.06 14.66
N GLU A 92 21.39 -24.49 13.61
CA GLU A 92 22.56 -25.35 13.72
C GLU A 92 23.71 -24.68 14.50
N LEU A 93 24.01 -23.42 14.17
CA LEU A 93 25.07 -22.66 14.82
C LEU A 93 24.73 -22.38 16.27
N ASN A 94 23.52 -21.92 16.56
CA ASN A 94 23.08 -21.67 17.94
C ASN A 94 23.12 -22.97 18.75
N GLY A 95 22.65 -24.09 18.21
CA GLY A 95 22.70 -25.39 18.88
C GLY A 95 24.12 -25.92 19.11
N LYS A 96 25.07 -25.67 18.20
CA LYS A 96 26.48 -26.08 18.36
C LYS A 96 27.25 -25.14 19.29
N LEU A 97 27.07 -23.83 19.13
CA LEU A 97 27.72 -22.81 19.95
C LEU A 97 27.29 -22.97 21.39
N ASP A 98 25.98 -23.05 21.65
CA ASP A 98 25.43 -23.24 23.00
C ASP A 98 26.01 -24.49 23.68
N LYS A 99 26.02 -25.64 23.00
CA LYS A 99 26.64 -26.87 23.51
C LYS A 99 28.12 -26.70 23.83
N SER A 100 28.87 -26.05 22.94
CA SER A 100 30.32 -25.85 23.12
C SER A 100 30.64 -24.87 24.25
N VAL A 101 29.88 -23.78 24.35
CA VAL A 101 30.01 -22.74 25.39
C VAL A 101 29.62 -23.34 26.73
N THR A 102 28.46 -23.99 26.82
CA THR A 102 27.99 -24.66 28.03
C THR A 102 28.97 -25.73 28.50
N LYS A 103 29.51 -26.55 27.57
CA LYS A 103 30.56 -27.53 27.89
C LYS A 103 31.83 -26.86 28.44
N ASN A 104 32.33 -25.81 27.78
CA ASN A 104 33.55 -25.13 28.19
C ASN A 104 33.39 -24.42 29.54
N LEU A 105 32.20 -23.85 29.78
CA LEU A 105 31.84 -23.19 31.02
C LEU A 105 31.78 -24.20 32.17
N LEU A 106 31.12 -25.34 31.95
CA LEU A 106 31.12 -26.44 32.91
C LEU A 106 32.54 -26.95 33.20
N ILE A 107 33.35 -27.22 32.17
CA ILE A 107 34.75 -27.66 32.33
C ILE A 107 35.55 -26.64 33.14
N SER A 108 35.32 -25.34 32.92
CA SER A 108 36.00 -24.27 33.67
C SER A 108 35.61 -24.29 35.15
N CYS A 109 34.35 -24.53 35.47
CA CYS A 109 33.89 -24.76 36.85
C CYS A 109 34.53 -26.02 37.47
N MET A 110 34.65 -27.11 36.71
CA MET A 110 35.26 -28.37 37.18
C MET A 110 36.77 -28.26 37.44
N LYS A 111 37.48 -27.44 36.66
CA LYS A 111 38.95 -27.23 36.77
C LYS A 111 39.37 -26.45 38.01
N LEU A 112 38.46 -25.73 38.65
CA LEU A 112 38.75 -24.98 39.88
C LEU A 112 39.02 -25.94 41.06
N PRO A 113 39.83 -25.50 42.05
CA PRO A 113 40.02 -26.24 43.30
C PRO A 113 38.67 -26.54 43.98
N PRO A 114 38.50 -27.71 44.63
CA PRO A 114 37.21 -28.15 45.19
C PRO A 114 36.59 -27.14 46.17
N SER A 115 37.40 -26.34 46.86
CA SER A 115 36.94 -25.28 47.76
C SER A 115 36.29 -24.07 47.05
N LYS A 116 36.58 -23.85 45.76
CA LYS A 116 36.09 -22.69 44.97
C LYS A 116 35.02 -23.06 43.93
N ARG A 117 34.75 -24.36 43.75
CA ARG A 117 33.72 -24.84 42.82
C ARG A 117 32.31 -24.36 43.17
N PRO A 118 31.83 -24.43 44.42
CA PRO A 118 30.45 -24.00 44.72
C PRO A 118 30.24 -22.51 44.41
N ASP A 119 31.21 -21.65 44.71
CA ASP A 119 31.15 -20.22 44.38
C ASP A 119 31.14 -19.95 42.87
N ALA A 120 31.90 -20.73 42.10
CA ALA A 120 31.93 -20.64 40.65
C ALA A 120 30.64 -21.14 40.00
N PHE A 121 30.03 -22.20 40.54
CA PHE A 121 28.71 -22.66 40.10
C PHE A 121 27.59 -21.70 40.51
N ARG A 122 27.70 -21.04 41.67
CA ARG A 122 26.77 -19.98 42.09
C ARG A 122 26.85 -18.76 41.17
N SER A 123 28.06 -18.35 40.81
CA SER A 123 28.30 -17.30 39.82
C SER A 123 27.77 -17.68 38.44
N LEU A 124 27.97 -18.95 38.04
CA LEU A 124 27.46 -19.49 36.79
C LEU A 124 25.93 -19.51 36.76
N GLY A 125 25.28 -20.00 37.81
CA GLY A 125 23.83 -19.97 37.94
C GLY A 125 23.28 -18.54 37.87
N SER A 126 23.99 -17.56 38.44
CA SER A 126 23.55 -16.17 38.40
C SER A 126 23.62 -15.58 37.00
N VAL A 127 24.60 -16.01 36.18
CA VAL A 127 24.69 -15.63 34.76
C VAL A 127 23.63 -16.34 33.93
N LEU A 128 23.24 -17.55 34.31
CA LEU A 128 22.19 -18.35 33.66
C LEU A 128 20.79 -18.10 34.23
N ASN A 129 20.62 -17.11 35.12
CA ASN A 129 19.36 -16.78 35.79
C ASN A 129 18.69 -17.94 36.54
N PHE A 130 19.49 -18.75 37.25
CA PHE A 130 18.97 -19.78 38.14
C PHE A 130 18.17 -19.16 39.29
N THR A 131 17.03 -19.77 39.58
CA THR A 131 16.16 -19.42 40.70
C THR A 131 16.70 -20.02 42.00
N ALA A 132 16.20 -19.55 43.15
CA ALA A 132 16.60 -20.07 44.45
C ALA A 132 16.31 -21.58 44.57
N GLU A 133 15.24 -22.04 43.92
CA GLU A 133 14.84 -23.45 43.81
C GLU A 133 15.89 -24.27 43.03
N ASP A 134 16.47 -23.71 41.97
CA ASP A 134 17.49 -24.38 41.15
C ASP A 134 18.81 -24.58 41.95
N TYR A 135 19.20 -23.60 42.76
CA TYR A 135 20.38 -23.73 43.63
C TYR A 135 20.21 -24.76 44.75
N ASN A 136 19.01 -24.84 45.31
CA ASN A 136 18.65 -25.84 46.31
C ASN A 136 18.65 -27.26 45.70
N LEU A 137 18.12 -27.42 44.48
CA LEU A 137 18.14 -28.68 43.75
C LEU A 137 19.56 -29.17 43.45
N LEU A 138 20.48 -28.24 43.19
CA LEU A 138 21.89 -28.52 42.92
C LEU A 138 22.73 -28.70 44.20
N GLY A 139 22.14 -28.50 45.39
CA GLY A 139 22.80 -28.71 46.68
C GLY A 139 23.93 -27.73 46.98
N PHE A 140 23.88 -26.51 46.42
CA PHE A 140 24.93 -25.50 46.60
C PHE A 140 24.83 -24.69 47.91
N ASP A 141 23.76 -24.85 48.68
CA ASP A 141 23.52 -24.15 49.95
C ASP A 141 23.86 -24.99 51.19
N GLU A 142 24.24 -26.26 51.03
CA GLU A 142 24.67 -27.13 52.12
C GLU A 142 26.21 -27.20 52.17
N PRO A 143 26.86 -27.17 53.35
CA PRO A 143 28.33 -27.15 53.49
C PRO A 143 28.96 -28.53 53.22
N VAL A 144 28.70 -29.13 52.05
CA VAL A 144 29.35 -30.37 51.60
C VAL A 144 29.55 -30.31 50.09
N ALA A 145 30.56 -29.55 49.65
CA ALA A 145 31.12 -29.61 48.30
C ALA A 145 31.83 -30.96 47.98
N THR A 146 31.51 -32.03 48.71
CA THR A 146 32.11 -33.36 48.57
C THR A 146 31.24 -34.33 47.75
N ASN A 147 29.91 -34.11 47.67
CA ASN A 147 28.96 -35.12 47.17
C ASN A 147 28.35 -34.83 45.79
N TRP A 148 28.77 -33.76 45.12
CA TRP A 148 28.39 -33.46 43.73
C TRP A 148 28.65 -34.62 42.75
N LYS A 149 29.66 -35.47 43.01
CA LYS A 149 29.90 -36.70 42.24
C LYS A 149 28.77 -37.73 42.41
N ASP A 150 28.21 -37.83 43.61
CA ASP A 150 27.08 -38.72 43.89
C ASP A 150 25.77 -38.20 43.28
N LEU A 151 25.65 -36.89 43.04
CA LEU A 151 24.45 -36.31 42.41
C LEU A 151 24.38 -36.60 40.90
N PHE A 152 25.52 -36.60 40.20
CA PHE A 152 25.58 -36.92 38.76
C PHE A 152 25.74 -38.41 38.44
N TRP A 153 26.25 -39.23 39.38
CA TRP A 153 26.52 -40.65 39.17
C TRP A 153 25.61 -41.63 39.91
N ARG A 154 24.61 -41.15 40.68
CA ARG A 154 23.59 -42.00 41.28
C ARG A 154 22.41 -42.17 40.31
N PRO A 155 22.12 -43.38 39.81
CA PRO A 155 20.87 -43.65 39.11
C PRO A 155 19.78 -43.81 40.18
N GLY A 156 19.01 -42.77 40.44
CA GLY A 156 17.92 -42.88 41.42
C GLY A 156 17.25 -41.56 41.77
N THR A 157 16.08 -41.35 41.18
CA THR A 157 15.08 -40.33 41.50
C THR A 157 14.81 -40.18 43.01
N PRO A 158 14.79 -38.98 43.58
CA PRO A 158 14.06 -38.72 44.81
C PRO A 158 12.66 -38.24 44.44
N ASN A 159 11.71 -39.16 44.57
CA ASN A 159 10.31 -38.83 44.87
C ASN A 159 10.31 -38.03 46.18
N ASN A 160 9.98 -36.74 46.15
CA ASN A 160 9.30 -36.15 47.30
C ASN A 160 8.18 -35.22 46.83
N ARG A 161 6.98 -35.64 47.22
CA ARG A 161 5.69 -35.02 46.96
C ARG A 161 5.42 -34.09 48.12
N GLU A 162 5.46 -32.78 47.90
CA GLU A 162 4.70 -31.85 48.73
C GLU A 162 4.08 -30.79 47.83
N ASN A 163 2.77 -30.95 47.66
CA ASN A 163 1.89 -30.13 46.85
C ASN A 163 1.04 -29.32 47.84
N PRO A 164 1.05 -27.98 47.83
CA PRO A 164 -0.10 -27.21 48.26
C PRO A 164 -0.88 -26.79 47.02
N LYS A 165 -2.05 -27.40 46.89
CA LYS A 165 -3.12 -27.04 45.95
C LYS A 165 -3.31 -25.51 45.87
N SER A 166 -3.12 -24.94 44.68
CA SER A 166 -3.88 -23.79 44.20
C SER A 166 -4.61 -24.23 42.93
N GLU A 167 -5.88 -24.57 43.13
CA GLU A 167 -6.77 -25.18 42.15
C GLU A 167 -7.29 -24.14 41.13
N HIS A 168 -6.44 -23.69 40.23
CA HIS A 168 -6.90 -23.06 38.99
C HIS A 168 -6.44 -23.92 37.82
N SER A 169 -7.37 -24.76 37.34
CA SER A 169 -7.16 -25.56 36.14
C SER A 169 -6.88 -24.63 34.95
N PHE A 170 -5.95 -25.02 34.07
CA PHE A 170 -5.52 -24.25 32.89
C PHE A 170 -6.66 -23.60 32.09
N VAL A 171 -7.84 -24.25 32.07
CA VAL A 171 -9.05 -23.75 31.41
C VAL A 171 -9.60 -22.47 32.06
N GLU A 172 -9.50 -22.32 33.38
CA GLU A 172 -9.92 -21.13 34.11
C GLU A 172 -8.95 -19.96 33.87
N MET A 173 -7.65 -20.27 33.77
CA MET A 173 -6.63 -19.29 33.40
C MET A 173 -6.83 -18.81 31.96
N LEU A 174 -7.14 -19.73 31.04
CA LEU A 174 -7.49 -19.44 29.65
C LEU A 174 -8.77 -18.59 29.55
N ALA A 175 -9.80 -18.93 30.34
CA ALA A 175 -11.05 -18.16 30.39
C ALA A 175 -10.80 -16.74 30.92
N SER A 176 -10.00 -16.58 31.98
CA SER A 176 -9.63 -15.27 32.52
C SER A 176 -8.79 -14.43 31.54
N PHE A 177 -8.00 -15.09 30.69
CA PHE A 177 -7.19 -14.45 29.67
C PHE A 177 -8.06 -13.95 28.51
N LEU A 178 -8.97 -14.81 28.02
CA LEU A 178 -9.94 -14.44 26.99
C LEU A 178 -10.86 -13.31 27.46
N GLU A 179 -11.29 -13.33 28.73
CA GLU A 179 -12.14 -12.28 29.29
C GLU A 179 -11.38 -10.94 29.38
N LYS A 180 -10.10 -10.95 29.77
CA LYS A 180 -9.24 -9.75 29.79
C LYS A 180 -8.88 -9.22 28.40
N GLU A 181 -8.71 -10.09 27.41
CA GLU A 181 -8.35 -9.68 26.05
C GLU A 181 -9.59 -9.33 25.18
N SER A 182 -10.78 -9.82 25.55
CA SER A 182 -12.05 -9.51 24.86
C SER A 182 -12.59 -8.11 25.12
N ALA A 183 -12.05 -7.37 26.10
CA ALA A 183 -12.42 -5.98 26.32
C ALA A 183 -11.76 -5.11 25.24
N PRO A 184 -12.53 -4.45 24.36
CA PRO A 184 -11.95 -3.62 23.31
C PRO A 184 -11.15 -2.49 23.96
N PRO A 185 -9.90 -2.24 23.52
CA PRO A 185 -9.17 -1.06 23.94
C PRO A 185 -10.02 0.17 23.61
N THR A 186 -10.52 0.85 24.64
CA THR A 186 -11.21 2.12 24.48
C THR A 186 -10.22 3.09 23.85
N GLN A 187 -10.46 3.39 22.58
CA GLN A 187 -9.80 4.40 21.74
C GLN A 187 -8.32 4.12 21.43
N ILE A 188 -8.09 3.40 20.32
CA ILE A 188 -6.91 3.63 19.49
C ILE A 188 -6.96 5.10 19.07
N ARG A 189 -6.20 5.96 19.75
CA ARG A 189 -6.03 7.35 19.32
C ARG A 189 -5.11 7.35 18.11
N LEU A 190 -5.67 7.80 17.00
CA LEU A 190 -4.89 8.03 15.79
C LEU A 190 -4.02 9.27 16.03
N PRO A 191 -2.81 9.37 15.43
CA PRO A 191 -1.96 10.56 15.52
C PRO A 191 -2.67 11.89 15.16
N THR A 192 -3.81 11.83 14.47
CA THR A 192 -4.68 12.97 14.16
C THR A 192 -5.46 13.54 15.35
N ASP A 193 -5.63 12.80 16.44
CA ASP A 193 -6.41 13.24 17.60
C ASP A 193 -5.67 14.28 18.45
N TYR A 194 -4.32 14.33 18.36
CA TYR A 194 -3.50 15.36 18.99
C TYR A 194 -3.68 16.74 18.35
N LEU A 195 -4.10 16.80 17.08
CA LEU A 195 -4.30 18.07 16.37
C LEU A 195 -5.64 18.73 16.70
N ARG A 196 -6.63 17.96 17.16
CA ARG A 196 -7.97 18.47 17.49
C ARG A 196 -8.05 19.09 18.88
N ALA A 197 -7.19 18.69 19.82
CA ALA A 197 -7.18 19.21 21.18
C ALA A 197 -6.76 20.70 21.28
N ASN A 198 -6.08 21.23 20.26
CA ASN A 198 -5.52 22.57 20.30
C ASN A 198 -6.38 23.64 19.60
N SER A 199 -7.52 23.27 19.02
CA SER A 199 -8.39 24.21 18.27
C SER A 199 -9.63 24.69 19.03
N THR A 200 -9.76 24.38 20.32
CA THR A 200 -10.95 24.79 21.11
C THR A 200 -10.55 25.31 22.49
N SER A 201 -9.86 26.45 22.49
CA SER A 201 -9.86 27.36 23.64
C SER A 201 -9.69 28.79 23.13
N GLY A 202 -10.74 29.29 22.49
CA GLY A 202 -10.86 30.70 22.14
C GLY A 202 -11.48 31.48 23.29
N GLY A 203 -10.70 32.40 23.86
CA GLY A 203 -11.19 33.67 24.41
C GLY A 203 -11.09 33.85 25.93
N ILE A 204 -10.19 34.73 26.38
CA ILE A 204 -10.49 36.14 26.76
C ILE A 204 -9.24 36.76 27.44
N MET A 205 -8.71 37.85 26.84
CA MET A 205 -8.04 39.07 27.39
C MET A 205 -7.10 38.97 28.61
N LYS A 206 -5.92 39.61 28.72
CA LYS A 206 -5.44 40.97 28.36
C LYS A 206 -3.88 41.03 28.56
N PRO A 207 -3.17 42.10 28.15
CA PRO A 207 -1.71 42.15 27.97
C PRO A 207 -0.92 42.70 29.18
N GLY A 208 0.36 42.38 29.25
CA GLY A 208 1.35 43.20 29.94
C GLY A 208 2.58 42.45 30.48
N THR A 209 3.75 43.03 30.21
CA THR A 209 5.06 42.92 30.90
C THR A 209 6.10 41.94 30.32
N THR A 210 7.07 42.55 29.59
CA THR A 210 8.55 42.49 29.73
C THR A 210 9.12 41.31 30.53
N GLU A 211 10.19 40.60 30.16
CA GLU A 211 11.54 40.98 29.68
C GLU A 211 12.28 39.61 29.50
N VAL A 212 13.20 39.34 28.57
CA VAL A 212 14.66 39.54 28.66
C VAL A 212 15.28 38.86 27.42
N VAL A 213 16.24 39.54 26.79
CA VAL A 213 17.18 39.11 25.72
C VAL A 213 18.58 38.96 26.37
N PRO A 214 19.50 38.06 25.93
CA PRO A 214 20.51 38.47 24.93
C PRO A 214 21.01 37.39 23.93
N ASP A 215 21.08 37.81 22.66
CA ASP A 215 22.26 37.91 21.78
C ASP A 215 23.29 36.75 21.64
N ALA A 216 23.51 36.29 20.39
CA ALA A 216 24.85 36.01 19.84
C ALA A 216 24.86 35.82 18.30
N GLN A 217 25.71 36.64 17.65
CA GLN A 217 26.54 36.36 16.45
C GLN A 217 25.93 36.29 15.04
N ARG A 218 25.81 37.48 14.44
CA ARG A 218 26.61 38.00 13.31
C ARG A 218 27.56 37.01 12.59
N GLU A 219 27.40 36.86 11.27
CA GLU A 219 28.47 36.87 10.26
C GLU A 219 27.81 37.05 8.87
N ARG A 220 28.23 38.10 8.16
CA ARG A 220 27.80 38.54 6.84
C ARG A 220 29.08 38.72 6.06
N MET A 221 29.30 37.98 4.96
CA MET A 221 30.13 38.44 3.84
C MET A 221 29.72 37.75 2.53
N HIS A 222 30.02 38.45 1.45
CA HIS A 222 29.35 38.45 0.15
C HIS A 222 30.17 37.75 -0.93
N SER A 223 29.47 37.18 -1.93
CA SER A 223 29.79 37.11 -3.39
C SER A 223 31.11 36.40 -3.80
N ILE A 224 31.33 35.79 -4.98
CA ILE A 224 30.92 36.08 -6.37
C ILE A 224 31.28 34.85 -7.26
N SER A 225 30.70 34.83 -8.48
CA SER A 225 31.20 34.19 -9.73
C SER A 225 30.53 32.87 -10.14
N SER A 226 29.49 32.91 -10.99
CA SER A 226 29.45 32.90 -12.48
C SER A 226 29.25 31.46 -13.00
N VAL A 227 28.21 31.17 -13.80
CA VAL A 227 28.19 31.28 -15.26
C VAL A 227 26.77 31.61 -15.77
N GLN A 228 26.70 32.58 -16.67
CA GLN A 228 25.54 32.90 -17.51
C GLN A 228 25.38 31.90 -18.65
N HIS A 229 24.15 31.44 -18.92
CA HIS A 229 23.65 31.49 -20.30
C HIS A 229 22.15 31.80 -20.36
N ARG A 230 21.90 32.99 -20.92
CA ARG A 230 20.69 33.62 -21.47
C ARG A 230 19.74 32.65 -22.21
N GLN A 231 18.42 32.71 -21.93
CA GLN A 231 17.35 33.46 -22.64
C GLN A 231 16.91 32.77 -23.95
N ASN A 232 15.62 32.55 -24.26
CA ASN A 232 14.44 33.44 -24.21
C ASN A 232 13.15 32.58 -24.13
N GLU A 233 12.16 32.89 -23.28
CA GLU A 233 10.98 33.77 -23.52
C GLU A 233 10.09 33.32 -24.70
N GLN A 234 8.75 33.31 -24.69
CA GLN A 234 7.60 33.58 -23.81
C GLN A 234 6.41 33.02 -24.63
N SER A 235 5.29 32.52 -24.10
CA SER A 235 4.21 33.39 -23.65
C SER A 235 3.08 32.55 -23.06
N ALA A 236 2.65 32.93 -21.86
CA ALA A 236 1.50 32.41 -21.17
C ALA A 236 0.25 33.22 -21.54
N VAL A 237 -0.87 32.53 -21.76
CA VAL A 237 -2.19 33.12 -21.48
C VAL A 237 -3.03 32.06 -20.78
N VAL A 238 -3.28 32.27 -19.49
CA VAL A 238 -4.34 31.66 -18.70
C VAL A 238 -5.27 32.80 -18.29
N PRO A 239 -6.59 32.56 -18.24
CA PRO A 239 -7.34 33.12 -17.13
C PRO A 239 -8.23 32.09 -16.42
N ALA A 240 -8.08 32.09 -15.09
CA ALA A 240 -9.13 32.11 -14.06
C ALA A 240 -10.39 31.22 -14.19
N SER A 241 -10.40 30.16 -13.37
CA SER A 241 -11.44 29.71 -12.40
C SER A 241 -12.90 30.21 -12.49
N LEU A 242 -13.86 29.26 -12.48
CA LEU A 242 -15.04 29.06 -11.58
C LEU A 242 -16.11 28.16 -12.27
N PRO A 243 -17.10 27.54 -11.58
CA PRO A 243 -17.10 26.76 -10.33
C PRO A 243 -17.69 25.33 -10.51
N GLN A 244 -17.49 24.47 -9.50
CA GLN A 244 -18.14 23.15 -9.38
C GLN A 244 -19.67 23.25 -9.32
N ARG A 245 -20.39 22.40 -10.07
CA ARG A 245 -21.83 22.16 -9.93
C ARG A 245 -22.09 20.66 -9.69
N LYS A 246 -22.87 20.37 -8.64
CA LYS A 246 -23.34 19.05 -8.17
C LYS A 246 -24.12 18.27 -9.23
N PRO A 247 -24.20 16.93 -9.14
CA PRO A 247 -24.79 16.07 -10.16
C PRO A 247 -26.32 16.11 -10.09
N SER A 248 -26.98 16.16 -11.25
CA SER A 248 -28.42 15.94 -11.40
C SER A 248 -28.67 14.93 -12.53
N PRO A 249 -29.68 14.07 -12.42
CA PRO A 249 -29.86 12.91 -13.29
C PRO A 249 -30.44 13.35 -14.64
N PHE A 250 -29.71 13.05 -15.72
CA PHE A 250 -30.23 13.25 -17.07
C PHE A 250 -31.38 12.27 -17.34
N LYS A 251 -32.59 12.81 -17.44
CA LYS A 251 -33.72 12.19 -18.13
C LYS A 251 -33.52 12.43 -19.63
N ASN A 252 -33.22 11.37 -20.37
CA ASN A 252 -33.16 11.41 -21.84
C ASN A 252 -34.59 11.43 -22.40
N PRO A 253 -34.98 12.41 -23.25
CA PRO A 253 -36.33 12.51 -23.79
C PRO A 253 -36.57 11.68 -25.07
N LEU A 254 -35.65 10.77 -25.44
CA LEU A 254 -35.75 9.98 -26.67
C LEU A 254 -36.17 8.51 -26.47
N LEU A 255 -36.56 8.11 -25.25
CA LEU A 255 -36.99 6.73 -24.96
C LEU A 255 -38.40 6.62 -24.36
N SER A 256 -39.19 7.70 -24.38
CA SER A 256 -40.55 7.74 -23.81
C SER A 256 -41.62 7.04 -24.66
N GLY A 257 -41.24 6.33 -25.74
CA GLY A 257 -42.16 5.88 -26.77
C GLY A 257 -42.53 4.39 -26.79
N LEU A 258 -41.95 3.55 -25.94
CA LEU A 258 -42.22 2.10 -25.95
C LEU A 258 -42.50 1.57 -24.55
N SER A 259 -43.71 1.84 -24.08
CA SER A 259 -44.34 1.09 -23.00
C SER A 259 -45.82 0.94 -23.32
N SER A 260 -46.22 -0.26 -23.76
CA SER A 260 -47.47 -0.95 -23.38
C SER A 260 -47.81 -2.01 -24.43
N ILE A 261 -47.29 -3.23 -24.25
CA ILE A 261 -48.01 -4.42 -24.71
C ILE A 261 -48.21 -5.29 -23.46
N LYS A 262 -49.46 -5.25 -23.00
CA LYS A 262 -50.03 -6.03 -21.91
C LYS A 262 -50.10 -7.50 -22.35
N PRO A 263 -49.81 -8.49 -21.48
CA PRO A 263 -50.03 -9.88 -21.81
C PRO A 263 -51.54 -10.17 -21.78
N SER A 264 -52.09 -10.62 -22.90
CA SER A 264 -53.42 -11.25 -22.94
C SER A 264 -53.22 -12.74 -22.71
N SER A 265 -53.63 -13.17 -21.53
CA SER A 265 -54.04 -14.54 -21.24
C SER A 265 -55.22 -14.90 -22.15
N ASP A 266 -55.13 -16.03 -22.85
CA ASP A 266 -56.24 -16.95 -23.16
C ASP A 266 -55.58 -18.26 -23.68
N VAL A 267 -55.65 -19.36 -22.93
CA VAL A 267 -56.68 -20.41 -23.01
C VAL A 267 -56.59 -21.20 -24.33
N LEU A 268 -55.79 -22.27 -24.31
CA LEU A 268 -56.21 -23.67 -24.54
C LEU A 268 -55.02 -24.63 -24.32
#